data_AF-A0AAW1UKR2-F1
#
_entry.id   AF-A0AAW1UKR2-F1
#
_cell.length_a   1.000
_cell.length_b   1.000
_cell.length_c   1.000
_cell.angle_alpha   90.00
_cell.angle_beta   90.00
_cell.angle_gamma   90.00
#
_symmetry.space_group_name_H-M   'P 1'
#
loop_
_entity.id
_entity.type
_entity.pdbx_description
1 polymer ?
#
loop_
_entity_poly.entity_id
_entity_poly.type
_entity_poly.pdbx_seq_one_letter_code
_entity_poly.pdbx_strand_id
1 'polypeptide(L)' 'VAWVRAEDQTILSLHTRVVTHNSRISVTHDNLRTWQLRIKQLKETDRGCYMCQINTSQMRIQKGCLDVYGKLFLRIFRL' A
#
# COMPACT_ATOMS: atom_id res chain seq x y z
N VAL A 1 -7.28 -7.60 0.72
CA VAL A 1 -6.69 -6.30 1.10
C VAL A 1 -6.58 -5.45 -0.15
N ALA A 2 -7.01 -4.19 -0.11
CA ALA A 2 -6.80 -3.21 -1.17
C ALA A 2 -5.83 -2.15 -0.68
N TRP A 3 -4.89 -1.73 -1.51
CA TRP A 3 -3.99 -0.61 -1.21
C TRP A 3 -4.51 0.65 -1.90
N VAL A 4 -4.63 1.73 -1.15
CA VAL A 4 -5.23 2.97 -1.61
C VAL A 4 -4.34 4.14 -1.20
N ARG A 5 -4.10 5.08 -2.11
CA ARG A 5 -3.49 6.37 -1.78
C ARG A 5 -4.54 7.22 -1.07
N ALA A 6 -4.23 7.70 0.12
CA ALA A 6 -5.24 8.28 1.00
C ALA A 6 -5.73 9.66 0.55
N GLU A 7 -4.86 10.42 -0.09
CA GLU A 7 -5.10 11.80 -0.53
C GLU A 7 -6.23 11.89 -1.57
N ASP A 8 -6.18 11.04 -2.58
CA ASP A 8 -7.06 11.07 -3.75
C ASP A 8 -7.93 9.81 -3.88
N GLN A 9 -7.88 8.92 -2.88
CA GLN A 9 -8.56 7.62 -2.88
C GLN A 9 -8.20 6.74 -4.10
N THR A 10 -7.02 6.94 -4.69
CA THR A 10 -6.58 6.13 -5.84
C THR A 10 -6.29 4.70 -5.41
N ILE A 11 -6.97 3.75 -6.05
CA ILE A 11 -6.70 2.32 -5.85
C ILE A 11 -5.36 1.95 -6.51
N LEU A 12 -4.44 1.42 -5.72
CA LEU A 12 -3.11 1.01 -6.18
C LEU A 12 -3.08 -0.49 -6.49
N SER A 13 -3.73 -1.28 -5.64
CA SER A 13 -3.86 -2.73 -5.85
C SER A 13 -5.13 -3.27 -5.22
N LEU A 14 -5.57 -4.41 -5.76
CA LEU A 14 -6.61 -5.25 -5.20
C LEU A 14 -6.02 -6.64 -4.97
N HIS A 15 -5.94 -7.06 -3.72
CA HIS A 15 -5.21 -8.27 -3.33
C HIS A 15 -3.75 -8.16 -3.83
N THR A 16 -3.21 -9.20 -4.47
CA THR A 16 -1.86 -9.21 -5.05
C THR A 16 -1.77 -8.53 -6.41
N ARG A 17 -2.91 -8.14 -7.02
CA ARG A 17 -2.94 -7.55 -8.35
C ARG A 17 -2.79 -6.03 -8.26
N VAL A 18 -1.74 -5.50 -8.87
CA VAL A 18 -1.56 -4.06 -9.07
C VAL A 18 -2.52 -3.58 -10.15
N VAL A 19 -3.24 -2.48 -9.89
CA VAL A 19 -4.21 -1.88 -10.83
C VAL A 19 -3.78 -0.50 -11.33
N THR A 20 -2.91 0.18 -10.61
CA THR A 20 -2.31 1.45 -11.03
C THR A 20 -1.34 1.27 -12.21
N HIS A 21 -1.24 2.28 -13.08
CA HIS A 21 -0.26 2.33 -14.17
C HIS A 21 1.17 2.61 -13.71
N ASN A 22 1.38 2.94 -12.43
CA ASN A 22 2.71 3.20 -11.89
C ASN A 22 3.50 1.89 -11.73
N SER A 23 4.38 1.59 -12.71
CA SER A 23 5.23 0.39 -12.75
C SER A 23 6.20 0.24 -11.57
N ARG A 24 6.38 1.28 -10.76
CA ARG A 24 7.21 1.24 -9.54
C ARG A 24 6.49 0.59 -8.37
N ILE A 25 5.17 0.46 -8.44
CA ILE A 25 4.33 -0.14 -7.40
C ILE A 25 4.30 -1.65 -7.57
N SER A 26 4.55 -2.36 -6.48
CA SER A 26 4.45 -3.81 -6.39
C SER A 26 3.84 -4.19 -5.05
N VAL A 27 3.09 -5.29 -5.04
CA VAL A 27 2.49 -5.83 -3.82
C VAL A 27 2.92 -7.27 -3.65
N THR A 28 3.35 -7.60 -2.44
CA THR A 28 3.68 -8.97 -2.05
C THR A 28 2.84 -9.39 -0.85
N HIS A 29 2.49 -10.67 -0.83
CA HIS A 29 1.85 -11.32 0.30
C HIS A 29 2.76 -12.46 0.74
N ASP A 30 3.21 -12.44 2.00
CA ASP A 30 3.76 -13.68 2.55
C ASP A 30 2.59 -14.62 2.85
N ASN A 31 2.75 -15.92 2.58
CA ASN A 31 1.69 -16.93 2.77
C ASN A 31 1.20 -17.08 4.22
N LEU A 32 1.69 -16.23 5.13
CA LEU A 32 1.26 -16.16 6.51
C LEU A 32 0.12 -15.15 6.60
N ARG A 33 0.41 -13.84 6.72
CA ARG A 33 -0.62 -12.81 7.02
C ARG A 33 -0.22 -11.40 6.63
N THR A 34 0.92 -11.20 5.97
CA THR A 34 1.49 -9.87 5.78
C THR A 34 1.39 -9.44 4.33
N TRP A 35 0.65 -8.35 4.14
CA TRP A 35 0.57 -7.63 2.88
C TRP A 35 1.58 -6.49 2.88
N GLN A 36 2.34 -6.36 1.81
CA GLN A 36 3.39 -5.35 1.69
C GLN A 36 3.18 -4.57 0.40
N LEU A 37 3.14 -3.24 0.53
CA LEU A 37 3.22 -2.32 -0.59
C LEU A 37 4.66 -1.86 -0.74
N ARG A 38 5.21 -2.02 -1.93
CA ARG A 38 6.57 -1.61 -2.25
C ARG A 38 6.56 -0.64 -3.42
N ILE A 39 7.17 0.52 -3.20
CA ILE A 39 7.42 1.55 -4.22
C ILE A 39 8.93 1.54 -4.51
N LYS A 40 9.31 1.14 -5.72
CA LYS A 40 10.71 1.17 -6.19
C LYS A 40 11.06 2.60 -6.62
N GLN A 41 12.34 2.99 -6.51
CA GLN A 41 12.83 4.30 -6.96
C GLN A 41 11.94 5.44 -6.45
N LEU A 42 11.93 5.62 -5.13
CA LEU A 42 11.11 6.65 -4.47
C LEU A 42 11.43 8.03 -5.03
N LYS A 43 10.38 8.81 -5.24
CA LYS A 43 10.41 10.20 -5.65
C LYS A 43 9.72 11.03 -4.58
N GLU A 44 10.07 12.31 -4.46
CA GLU A 44 9.37 13.26 -3.57
C GLU A 44 7.85 13.25 -3.77
N THR A 45 7.39 13.04 -5.02
CA THR A 45 5.97 12.93 -5.36
C THR A 45 5.26 11.72 -4.77
N ASP A 46 6.00 10.72 -4.26
CA ASP A 46 5.42 9.57 -3.56
C ASP A 46 5.16 9.87 -2.08
N ARG A 47 5.64 11.01 -1.57
CA ARG A 47 5.33 11.46 -0.21
C ARG A 47 3.81 11.53 -0.03
N GLY A 48 3.33 11.00 1.07
CA GLY A 48 1.92 11.03 1.39
C GLY A 48 1.46 9.82 2.17
N CYS A 49 0.17 9.76 2.48
CA CYS A 49 -0.39 8.66 3.24
C CYS A 49 -1.02 7.62 2.32
N TYR A 50 -0.80 6.37 2.69
CA TYR A 50 -1.34 5.19 2.04
C TYR A 50 -2.16 4.43 3.07
N MET A 51 -3.19 3.75 2.62
CA MET A 51 -4.01 2.91 3.48
C MET A 51 -4.23 1.54 2.87
N CYS A 52 -4.30 0.54 3.73
CA CYS A 52 -4.84 -0.75 3.35
C CYS A 52 -6.28 -0.87 3.84
N GLN A 53 -7.15 -1.36 2.96
CA GLN A 53 -8.54 -1.66 3.26
C GLN A 53 -8.76 -3.18 3.25
N ILE A 54 -9.47 -3.67 4.27
CA ILE A 54 -9.82 -5.08 4.43
C ILE A 54 -11.33 -5.20 4.41
N ASN A 55 -11.84 -5.95 3.42
CA ASN A 55 -13.26 -6.26 3.28
C ASN A 55 -13.66 -7.36 4.27
N THR A 56 -13.92 -6.97 5.51
CA THR A 56 -14.57 -7.78 6.54
C THR A 56 -15.99 -7.25 6.79
N SER A 57 -16.82 -7.97 7.58
CA SER A 57 -18.19 -7.54 7.93
C SER A 57 -18.26 -6.11 8.49
N GLN A 58 -17.20 -5.67 9.15
CA GLN A 58 -16.87 -4.25 9.36
C GLN A 58 -15.60 -3.94 8.59
N MET A 59 -15.62 -2.98 7.67
CA MET A 59 -14.43 -2.61 6.91
C MET A 59 -13.33 -2.15 7.86
N ARG A 60 -12.16 -2.77 7.79
CA ARG A 60 -10.98 -2.34 8.56
C ARG A 60 -10.03 -1.56 7.66
N ILE A 61 -9.60 -0.40 8.14
CA ILE A 61 -8.63 0.45 7.46
C ILE A 61 -7.40 0.61 8.36
N GLN A 62 -6.20 0.43 7.81
CA GLN A 62 -4.97 0.89 8.44
C GLN A 62 -4.29 1.90 7.53
N LYS A 63 -3.80 3.01 8.10
CA LYS A 63 -3.17 4.12 7.38
C LYS A 63 -1.71 4.26 7.82
N GLY A 64 -0.81 4.44 6.87
CA GLY A 64 0.60 4.73 7.10
C GLY A 64 1.09 5.84 6.17
N CYS A 65 1.86 6.79 6.69
CA CYS A 65 2.38 7.91 5.91
C CYS A 65 3.84 7.66 5.53
N LEU A 66 4.14 7.85 4.25
CA LEU A 66 5.45 7.78 3.65
C LEU A 66 6.04 9.19 3.63
N ASP A 67 7.20 9.33 4.24
CA ASP A 67 8.09 10.46 4.02
C ASP A 67 9.35 9.99 3.29
N VAL A 68 9.87 10.84 2.41
CA VAL A 68 10.89 10.46 1.43
C VAL A 68 12.26 10.88 1.94
N TYR A 69 12.84 10.05 2.81
CA TYR A 69 14.22 10.21 3.31
C TYR A 69 15.19 9.10 2.82
N GLY A 70 14.69 8.13 2.02
CA GLY A 70 15.43 6.93 1.58
C GLY A 70 14.50 5.75 1.21
N LYS A 71 15.03 4.53 0.98
CA LYS A 71 14.22 3.32 0.61
C LYS A 71 13.14 3.02 1.66
N LEU A 72 11.86 3.01 1.25
CA LEU A 72 10.73 2.63 2.10
C LEU A 72 10.25 1.20 1.83
N PHE A 73 9.95 0.47 2.91
CA PHE A 73 9.07 -0.71 2.91
C PHE A 73 7.84 -0.40 3.76
N LEU A 74 6.69 -0.10 3.12
CA LEU A 74 5.41 0.03 3.82
C LEU A 74 4.91 -1.38 4.16
N ARG A 75 5.36 -1.88 5.33
CA ARG A 75 4.91 -3.13 5.92
C ARG A 75 3.72 -2.86 6.81
N ILE A 76 2.58 -3.48 6.49
CA ILE A 76 1.44 -3.48 7.40
C ILE A 76 1.40 -4.82 8.15
N PHE A 77 1.38 -4.73 9.48
CA PHE A 77 1.26 -5.88 10.38
C PHE A 77 -0.21 -6.27 10.59
N ARG A 78 -0.47 -7.55 10.28
CA ARG A 78 -1.48 -8.51 10.77
C ARG A 78 -2.96 -8.09 10.97
N LEU A 79 -3.82 -8.91 10.35
CA LEU A 79 -4.99 -9.50 11.01
C LEU A 79 -4.57 -10.68 11.89
#